data_AF-A0A7Y1X626-F1
#
_entry.id   AF-A0A7Y1X626-F1
#
_cell.length_a   1.000
_cell.length_b   1.000
_cell.length_c   1.000
_cell.angle_alpha   90.00
_cell.angle_beta   90.00
_cell.angle_gamma   90.00
#
_symmetry.space_group_name_H-M   'P 1'
#
loop_
_entity.id
_entity.type
_entity.pdbx_description
1 polymer ?
#
loop_
_entity_poly.entity_id
_entity_poly.type
_entity_poly.pdbx_seq_one_letter_code
_entity_poly.pdbx_strand_id
1 'polypeptide(L)'
;MLIADTAAVVATLLAIVTLIPQVLKLWRTRNADGVSATWATIGAVSNGAWTAYLLSQGLWLAIPSTAVMAFFYLMTAALIGRAGRTTSIAVVLGAVWAVFLGAAGLVGGWPGLGLVLGVSFGVQATPSVWTAFRTWAPKGISPGTWKLILIEGLLWTVYGAGHG
;
A
#
# COMPACT_ATOMS: atom_id res chain seq x y z
N MET A 1 -9.05 -23.51 3.22
CA MET A 1 -9.28 -22.68 4.42
C MET A 1 -8.01 -22.49 5.22
N LEU A 2 -7.51 -23.47 6.00
CA LEU A 2 -6.38 -23.25 6.92
C LEU A 2 -5.11 -22.63 6.29
N ILE A 3 -4.71 -23.05 5.09
CA ILE A 3 -3.54 -22.50 4.38
C ILE A 3 -3.76 -21.04 3.97
N ALA A 4 -4.96 -20.71 3.46
CA ALA A 4 -5.30 -19.35 3.04
C ALA A 4 -5.34 -18.41 4.25
N ASP A 5 -5.97 -18.83 5.34
CA ASP A 5 -6.08 -18.04 6.57
C ASP A 5 -4.69 -17.79 7.19
N THR A 6 -3.85 -18.82 7.22
CA THR A 6 -2.45 -18.70 7.65
C THR A 6 -1.69 -17.71 6.78
N ALA A 7 -1.89 -17.77 5.45
CA ALA A 7 -1.23 -16.85 4.53
C ALA A 7 -1.64 -15.39 4.79
N ALA A 8 -2.93 -15.11 5.04
CA ALA A 8 -3.40 -13.78 5.37
C ALA A 8 -2.80 -13.24 6.69
N VAL A 9 -2.72 -14.08 7.72
CA VAL A 9 -2.12 -13.69 9.01
C VAL A 9 -0.64 -13.38 8.83
N VAL A 10 0.12 -14.24 8.15
CA VAL A 10 1.55 -14.01 7.92
C VAL A 10 1.79 -12.76 7.08
N ALA A 11 1.01 -12.57 6.00
CA ALA A 11 1.11 -11.39 5.16
C ALA A 11 0.82 -10.10 5.94
N THR A 12 -0.21 -10.11 6.79
CA THR A 12 -0.54 -8.99 7.67
C THR A 12 0.60 -8.65 8.62
N LEU A 13 1.22 -9.64 9.26
CA LEU A 13 2.36 -9.41 10.16
C LEU A 13 3.56 -8.81 9.42
N LEU A 14 3.87 -9.31 8.22
CA LEU A 14 4.93 -8.77 7.38
C LEU A 14 4.65 -7.31 7.00
N ALA A 15 3.44 -7.02 6.54
CA ALA A 15 3.02 -5.67 6.16
C ALA A 15 3.19 -4.69 7.33
N ILE A 16 2.72 -5.05 8.52
CA ILE A 16 2.81 -4.19 9.70
C ILE A 16 4.27 -3.95 10.12
N VAL A 17 5.08 -5.00 10.19
CA VAL A 17 6.48 -4.90 10.64
C VAL A 17 7.32 -4.02 9.71
N THR A 18 7.06 -4.07 8.40
CA THR A 18 7.81 -3.26 7.42
C THR A 18 7.53 -1.76 7.50
N LEU A 19 6.38 -1.35 8.05
CA LEU A 19 5.95 0.06 8.12
C LEU A 19 6.47 0.81 9.36
N ILE A 20 6.76 0.09 10.44
CA ILE A 20 7.18 0.66 11.72
C ILE A 20 8.45 1.54 11.61
N PRO A 21 9.54 1.12 10.94
CA PRO A 21 10.79 1.89 10.92
C PRO A 21 10.63 3.28 10.31
N GLN A 22 9.81 3.41 9.25
CA GLN A 22 9.63 4.66 8.51
C GLN A 22 8.91 5.72 9.36
N VAL A 23 7.85 5.33 10.06
CA VAL A 23 7.11 6.23 10.96
C VAL A 23 7.96 6.60 12.17
N LEU A 24 8.65 5.62 12.78
CA LEU A 24 9.53 5.91 13.92
C LEU A 24 10.65 6.87 13.55
N LYS A 25 11.26 6.69 12.36
CA LYS A 25 12.27 7.62 11.84
C LYS A 25 11.68 9.03 11.74
N LEU A 26 10.57 9.21 11.02
CA LEU A 26 9.93 10.52 10.81
C LEU A 26 9.54 11.18 12.13
N TRP A 27 8.96 10.42 13.06
CA TRP A 27 8.54 10.92 14.36
C TRP A 27 9.72 11.38 15.21
N ARG A 28 10.81 10.61 15.25
CA ARG A 28 12.01 10.92 16.06
C ARG A 28 12.83 12.05 15.47
N THR A 29 13.08 12.04 14.16
CA THR A 29 14.04 12.97 13.54
C THR A 29 13.38 14.22 12.98
N ARG A 30 12.05 14.18 12.74
CA ARG A 30 11.32 15.19 11.96
C ARG A 30 11.97 15.48 10.60
N ASN A 31 12.74 14.54 10.07
CA ASN A 31 13.37 14.65 8.76
C ASN A 31 12.60 13.79 7.75
N ALA A 32 11.94 14.46 6.81
CA ALA A 32 11.16 13.88 5.73
C ALA A 32 11.93 13.78 4.39
N ASP A 33 13.23 14.00 4.39
CA ASP A 33 14.07 13.87 3.20
C ASP A 33 14.01 12.44 2.65
N GLY A 34 13.77 12.35 1.34
CA GLY A 34 13.59 11.07 0.64
C GLY A 34 12.25 10.39 0.88
N VAL A 35 11.31 11.01 1.62
CA VAL A 35 9.97 10.45 1.86
C VAL A 35 8.92 11.20 1.06
N SER A 36 8.19 10.49 0.21
CA SER A 36 7.20 11.09 -0.67
C SER A 36 5.84 11.25 0.03
N ALA A 37 5.37 12.50 0.14
CA ALA A 37 4.01 12.81 0.60
C ALA A 37 2.94 12.22 -0.34
N THR A 38 3.20 12.22 -1.65
CA THR A 38 2.30 11.66 -2.65
C THR A 38 2.15 10.16 -2.47
N TRP A 39 3.26 9.45 -2.26
CA TRP A 39 3.23 8.01 -1.96
C TRP A 39 2.43 7.74 -0.68
N ALA A 40 2.65 8.53 0.37
CA ALA A 40 1.91 8.36 1.62
C ALA A 40 0.40 8.60 1.43
N THR A 41 0.01 9.62 0.68
CA THR A 41 -1.40 9.96 0.48
C THR A 41 -2.10 8.96 -0.44
N ILE A 42 -1.48 8.58 -1.56
CA ILE A 42 -2.01 7.54 -2.46
C ILE A 42 -2.09 6.18 -1.74
N GLY A 43 -1.09 5.85 -0.92
CA GLY A 43 -1.07 4.64 -0.10
C GLY A 43 -2.23 4.61 0.90
N ALA A 44 -2.52 5.74 1.57
CA ALA A 44 -3.65 5.86 2.48
C ALA A 44 -4.99 5.62 1.78
N VAL A 45 -5.21 6.30 0.65
CA VAL A 45 -6.43 6.18 -0.15
C VAL A 45 -6.61 4.75 -0.68
N SER A 46 -5.54 4.16 -1.24
CA SER A 46 -5.58 2.81 -1.80
C SER A 46 -5.89 1.75 -0.73
N ASN A 47 -5.30 1.88 0.45
CA ASN A 47 -5.54 0.93 1.54
C ASN A 47 -6.91 1.14 2.20
N GLY A 48 -7.42 2.38 2.24
CA GLY A 48 -8.81 2.65 2.62
C GLY A 48 -9.80 2.02 1.64
N ALA A 49 -9.54 2.12 0.33
CA ALA A 49 -10.35 1.48 -0.69
C ALA A 49 -10.28 -0.05 -0.64
N TRP A 50 -9.09 -0.62 -0.42
CA TRP A 50 -8.95 -2.06 -0.15
C TRP A 50 -9.74 -2.49 1.09
N THR A 51 -9.70 -1.70 2.17
CA THR A 51 -10.48 -1.99 3.39
C THR A 51 -11.98 -2.06 3.06
N ALA A 52 -12.50 -1.08 2.31
CA ALA A 52 -13.90 -1.05 1.89
C ALA A 52 -14.26 -2.24 0.99
N TYR A 53 -13.40 -2.57 0.03
CA TYR A 53 -13.55 -3.75 -0.82
C TYR A 53 -13.60 -5.03 0.02
N LEU A 54 -12.64 -5.26 0.90
CA LEU A 54 -12.56 -6.48 1.72
C LEU A 54 -13.74 -6.61 2.69
N LEU A 55 -14.24 -5.50 3.25
CA LEU A 55 -15.48 -5.47 4.04
C LEU A 55 -16.67 -5.94 3.19
N SER A 56 -16.80 -5.43 1.96
CA SER A 56 -17.89 -5.82 1.06
C SER A 56 -17.86 -7.31 0.67
N GLN A 57 -16.66 -7.91 0.61
CA GLN A 57 -16.46 -9.30 0.25
C GLN A 57 -16.45 -10.25 1.46
N GLY A 58 -16.59 -9.73 2.69
CA GLY A 58 -16.54 -10.56 3.91
C GLY A 58 -15.15 -11.17 4.19
N LEU A 59 -14.08 -10.59 3.66
CA LEU A 59 -12.70 -11.09 3.80
C LEU A 59 -12.03 -10.55 5.07
N TRP A 60 -12.61 -10.92 6.22
CA TRP A 60 -12.28 -10.36 7.54
C TRP A 60 -10.81 -10.43 7.93
N LEU A 61 -10.10 -11.49 7.55
CA LEU A 61 -8.70 -11.68 7.92
C LEU A 61 -7.74 -10.72 7.21
N ALA A 62 -8.11 -10.18 6.05
CA ALA A 62 -7.28 -9.23 5.31
C ALA A 62 -7.54 -7.76 5.73
N ILE A 63 -8.66 -7.49 6.42
CA ILE A 63 -9.05 -6.14 6.86
C ILE A 63 -8.02 -5.51 7.80
N PRO A 64 -7.52 -6.20 8.85
CA PRO A 64 -6.51 -5.61 9.74
C PRO A 64 -5.29 -5.09 9.01
N SER A 65 -4.79 -5.81 8.00
CA SER A 65 -3.64 -5.36 7.20
C SER A 65 -3.93 -4.01 6.55
N THR A 66 -4.96 -3.95 5.71
CA THR A 66 -5.26 -2.77 4.90
C THR A 66 -5.71 -1.58 5.76
N ALA A 67 -6.47 -1.79 6.83
CA ALA A 67 -6.86 -0.74 7.76
C ALA A 67 -5.65 -0.14 8.49
N VAL A 68 -4.75 -0.99 9.01
CA VAL A 68 -3.53 -0.54 9.68
C VAL A 68 -2.62 0.17 8.68
N MET A 69 -2.43 -0.37 7.47
CA MET A 69 -1.66 0.29 6.41
C MET A 69 -2.22 1.69 6.09
N ALA A 70 -3.54 1.81 5.91
CA ALA A 70 -4.18 3.11 5.65
C ALA A 70 -3.86 4.13 6.76
N PHE A 71 -3.95 3.70 8.02
CA PHE A 71 -3.58 4.53 9.18
C PHE A 71 -2.09 4.92 9.17
N PHE A 72 -1.19 3.98 8.93
CA PHE A 72 0.26 4.23 8.84
C PHE A 72 0.60 5.24 7.74
N TYR A 73 -0.09 5.16 6.61
CA TYR A 73 0.08 6.08 5.49
C TYR A 73 -0.42 7.49 5.82
N LEU A 74 -1.59 7.61 6.45
CA LEU A 74 -2.11 8.90 6.93
C LEU A 74 -1.16 9.53 7.96
N MET A 75 -0.69 8.73 8.92
CA MET A 75 0.26 9.18 9.93
C MET A 75 1.57 9.65 9.29
N THR A 76 2.06 8.92 8.29
CA THR A 76 3.25 9.31 7.51
C THR A 76 3.05 10.65 6.80
N ALA A 77 1.93 10.84 6.10
CA ALA A 77 1.60 12.11 5.43
C ALA A 77 1.52 13.28 6.44
N ALA A 78 0.90 13.05 7.60
CA ALA A 78 0.82 14.04 8.68
C ALA A 78 2.20 14.40 9.25
N LEU A 79 3.06 13.40 9.49
CA LEU A 79 4.42 13.61 10.00
C LEU A 79 5.31 14.37 8.99
N ILE A 80 5.13 14.13 7.69
CA ILE A 80 5.81 14.90 6.63
C ILE A 80 5.38 16.38 6.67
N GLY A 81 4.09 16.65 6.84
CA GLY A 81 3.59 18.02 7.03
C GLY A 81 4.16 18.68 8.30
N ARG A 82 4.23 17.94 9.41
CA ARG A 82 4.84 18.42 10.67
C ARG A 82 6.34 18.66 10.57
N ALA A 83 7.02 18.02 9.62
CA ALA A 83 8.42 18.27 9.28
C ALA A 83 8.61 19.53 8.39
N GLY A 84 7.55 20.30 8.14
CA GLY A 84 7.61 21.54 7.36
C GLY A 84 7.60 21.34 5.84
N ARG A 85 7.33 20.12 5.35
CA ARG A 85 7.21 19.84 3.91
C ARG A 85 5.78 20.11 3.45
N THR A 86 5.66 20.68 2.26
CA THR A 86 4.34 20.94 1.65
C THR A 86 3.69 19.62 1.22
N THR A 87 2.44 19.42 1.62
CA THR A 87 1.63 18.22 1.29
C THR A 87 0.45 18.53 0.36
N SER A 88 0.24 19.79 -0.03
CA SER A 88 -0.94 20.21 -0.80
C SER A 88 -1.11 19.44 -2.12
N ILE A 89 -0.06 19.36 -2.93
CA ILE A 89 -0.08 18.58 -4.18
C ILE A 89 -0.37 17.10 -3.90
N ALA A 90 0.21 16.54 -2.85
CA ALA A 90 -0.03 15.15 -2.47
C ALA A 90 -1.48 14.90 -2.08
N VAL A 91 -2.10 15.83 -1.35
CA VAL A 91 -3.53 15.80 -1.00
C VAL A 91 -4.40 15.86 -2.25
N VAL A 92 -4.11 16.77 -3.18
CA VAL A 92 -4.84 16.87 -4.46
C VAL A 92 -4.73 15.57 -5.25
N LEU A 93 -3.52 15.02 -5.40
CA LEU A 93 -3.31 13.76 -6.11
C LEU A 93 -4.00 12.57 -5.42
N GLY A 94 -4.01 12.55 -4.09
CA GLY A 94 -4.76 11.58 -3.31
C GLY A 94 -6.27 11.69 -3.54
N ALA A 95 -6.81 12.91 -3.57
CA ALA A 95 -8.23 13.15 -3.85
C ALA A 95 -8.60 12.74 -5.29
N VAL A 96 -7.77 13.09 -6.27
CA VAL A 96 -7.94 12.65 -7.66
C VAL A 96 -7.94 11.11 -7.74
N TRP A 97 -7.03 10.47 -7.02
CA TRP A 97 -6.97 9.02 -6.96
C TRP A 97 -8.22 8.40 -6.30
N ALA A 98 -8.71 9.00 -5.22
CA ALA A 98 -9.94 8.58 -4.56
C ALA A 98 -11.16 8.69 -5.49
N VAL A 99 -11.27 9.79 -6.25
CA VAL A 99 -12.33 9.98 -7.25
C VAL A 99 -12.22 8.93 -8.35
N PHE A 100 -11.01 8.65 -8.85
CA PHE A 100 -10.80 7.61 -9.85
C PHE A 100 -11.23 6.22 -9.36
N LEU A 101 -10.83 5.83 -8.13
CA LEU A 101 -11.26 4.57 -7.53
C LEU A 101 -12.78 4.52 -7.32
N GLY A 102 -13.38 5.62 -6.87
CA GLY A 102 -14.82 5.76 -6.76
C GLY A 102 -15.53 5.56 -8.10
N ALA A 103 -15.03 6.19 -9.17
CA ALA A 103 -15.55 6.02 -10.52
C ALA A 103 -15.41 4.57 -11.03
N ALA A 104 -14.28 3.91 -10.76
CA ALA A 104 -14.07 2.51 -11.08
C ALA A 104 -15.10 1.61 -10.37
N GLY A 105 -15.38 1.88 -9.10
CA GLY A 105 -16.42 1.18 -8.33
C GLY A 105 -17.84 1.47 -8.83
N LEU A 106 -18.14 2.70 -9.24
CA LEU A 106 -19.46 3.07 -9.78
C LEU A 106 -19.74 2.41 -11.14
N VAL A 107 -18.72 2.31 -12.01
CA VAL A 107 -18.87 1.75 -13.36
C VAL A 107 -18.77 0.23 -13.36
N GLY A 108 -17.81 -0.34 -12.63
CA GLY A 108 -17.49 -1.76 -12.65
C GLY A 108 -17.93 -2.54 -11.40
N GLY A 109 -18.61 -1.90 -10.46
CA GLY A 109 -18.95 -2.49 -9.16
C GLY A 109 -17.73 -2.86 -8.32
N TRP A 110 -17.94 -3.69 -7.31
CA TRP A 110 -16.85 -4.23 -6.48
C TRP A 110 -15.79 -5.00 -7.28
N PRO A 111 -16.12 -5.84 -8.29
CA PRO A 111 -15.11 -6.51 -9.10
C PRO A 111 -14.22 -5.53 -9.86
N GLY A 112 -14.80 -4.48 -10.45
CA GLY A 112 -14.05 -3.43 -11.14
C GLY A 112 -13.10 -2.68 -10.21
N LEU A 113 -13.57 -2.31 -9.01
CA LEU A 113 -12.72 -1.71 -7.98
C LEU A 113 -11.57 -2.63 -7.57
N GLY A 114 -11.86 -3.91 -7.28
CA GLY A 114 -10.86 -4.91 -6.89
C GLY A 114 -9.79 -5.11 -7.97
N LEU A 115 -10.19 -5.17 -9.24
CA LEU A 115 -9.27 -5.25 -10.38
C LEU A 115 -8.36 -4.03 -10.47
N VAL A 116 -8.94 -2.82 -10.40
CA VAL A 116 -8.16 -1.58 -10.46
C VAL A 116 -7.17 -1.50 -9.30
N LEU A 117 -7.61 -1.83 -8.08
CA LEU A 117 -6.73 -1.85 -6.90
C LEU A 117 -5.57 -2.84 -7.06
N GLY A 118 -5.85 -4.06 -7.53
CA GLY A 118 -4.83 -5.09 -7.78
C GLY A 118 -3.81 -4.65 -8.83
N VAL A 119 -4.27 -4.16 -9.98
CA VAL A 119 -3.39 -3.67 -11.07
C VAL A 119 -2.57 -2.47 -10.64
N SER A 120 -3.15 -1.55 -9.85
CA SER A 120 -2.47 -0.34 -9.39
C SER A 120 -1.22 -0.63 -8.56
N PHE A 121 -1.19 -1.75 -7.82
CA PHE A 121 0.01 -2.13 -7.08
C PHE A 121 1.17 -2.49 -8.04
N GLY A 122 0.89 -3.25 -9.10
CA GLY A 122 1.87 -3.59 -10.13
C GLY A 122 2.37 -2.36 -10.89
N VAL A 123 1.47 -1.44 -11.23
CA VAL A 123 1.84 -0.16 -11.87
C VAL A 123 2.76 0.66 -10.96
N GLN A 124 2.49 0.73 -9.66
CA GLN A 124 3.34 1.43 -8.69
C GLN A 124 4.75 0.82 -8.57
N ALA A 125 4.88 -0.50 -8.71
CA ALA A 125 6.17 -1.18 -8.66
C ALA A 125 7.01 -0.97 -9.94
N THR A 126 6.37 -0.61 -11.06
CA THR A 126 7.00 -0.57 -12.40
C THR A 126 8.24 0.32 -12.48
N PRO A 127 8.27 1.57 -11.96
CA PRO A 127 9.46 2.42 -12.06
C PRO A 127 10.69 1.83 -11.35
N SER A 128 10.47 1.17 -10.21
CA SER A 128 11.54 0.52 -9.45
C SER A 128 12.07 -0.71 -10.18
N VAL A 129 11.17 -1.54 -10.71
CA VAL A 129 11.54 -2.70 -11.54
C VAL A 129 12.33 -2.25 -12.77
N TRP A 130 11.84 -1.23 -13.47
CA TRP A 130 12.52 -0.64 -14.62
C TRP A 130 13.92 -0.12 -14.28
N THR A 131 14.04 0.60 -13.16
CA THR A 131 15.33 1.13 -12.69
C THR A 131 16.32 0.01 -12.38
N ALA A 132 15.86 -1.10 -11.77
CA ALA A 132 16.68 -2.26 -11.48
C ALA A 132 17.21 -2.94 -12.75
N PHE A 133 16.42 -2.98 -13.83
CA PHE A 133 16.88 -3.52 -15.12
C PHE A 133 17.79 -2.57 -15.90
N ARG A 134 17.65 -1.26 -15.73
CA ARG A 134 18.39 -0.24 -16.49
C ARG A 134 19.69 0.21 -15.84
N THR A 135 19.88 -0.04 -14.55
CA THR A 135 20.99 0.52 -13.77
C THR A 135 21.81 -0.60 -13.14
N TRP A 136 23.13 -0.61 -13.38
CA TRP A 136 24.05 -1.62 -12.83
C TRP A 136 24.15 -1.61 -11.29
N ALA A 137 23.96 -0.45 -10.67
CA ALA A 137 24.00 -0.29 -9.21
C ALA A 137 22.82 0.61 -8.74
N PRO A 138 21.58 0.08 -8.72
CA PRO A 138 20.41 0.87 -8.37
C PRO A 138 20.44 1.25 -6.89
N LYS A 139 20.37 2.55 -6.60
CA LYS A 139 20.24 3.05 -5.23
C LYS A 139 18.78 3.08 -4.82
N GLY A 140 18.47 2.70 -3.59
CA GLY A 140 17.09 2.71 -3.05
C GLY A 140 16.27 1.45 -3.35
N ILE A 141 16.88 0.41 -3.96
CA ILE A 141 16.25 -0.88 -4.24
C ILE A 141 16.94 -1.96 -3.39
N SER A 142 16.38 -2.27 -2.23
CA SER A 142 16.91 -3.31 -1.33
C SER A 142 16.45 -4.70 -1.76
N PRO A 143 17.36 -5.65 -2.07
CA PRO A 143 16.96 -7.02 -2.42
C PRO A 143 16.14 -7.69 -1.32
N GLY A 144 16.44 -7.41 -0.05
CA GLY A 144 15.68 -7.93 1.08
C GLY A 144 14.24 -7.41 1.09
N THR A 145 14.04 -6.12 0.87
CA THR A 145 12.70 -5.50 0.79
C THR A 145 11.90 -6.07 -0.37
N TRP A 146 12.51 -6.25 -1.54
CA TRP A 146 11.83 -6.82 -2.70
C TRP A 146 11.46 -8.29 -2.51
N LYS A 147 12.30 -9.09 -1.84
CA LYS A 147 11.93 -10.46 -1.44
C LYS A 147 10.73 -10.46 -0.51
N LEU A 148 10.68 -9.55 0.47
CA LEU A 148 9.54 -9.43 1.38
C LEU A 148 8.26 -9.04 0.63
N ILE A 149 8.33 -8.04 -0.27
CA ILE A 149 7.20 -7.63 -1.12
C ILE A 149 6.70 -8.79 -1.98
N LEU A 150 7.60 -9.57 -2.57
CA LEU A 150 7.23 -10.74 -3.39
C LEU A 150 6.57 -11.83 -2.54
N ILE A 151 7.14 -12.15 -1.37
CA ILE A 151 6.56 -13.12 -0.43
C ILE A 151 5.16 -12.67 0.00
N GLU A 152 5.02 -11.40 0.39
CA GLU A 152 3.74 -10.82 0.79
C GLU A 152 2.71 -10.91 -0.35
N GLY A 153 3.09 -10.53 -1.58
CA GLY A 153 2.22 -10.64 -2.76
C GLY A 153 1.78 -12.08 -3.06
N LEU A 154 2.68 -13.05 -2.89
CA LEU A 154 2.35 -14.49 -3.04
C LEU A 154 1.38 -14.95 -1.96
N LEU A 155 1.56 -14.53 -0.71
CA LEU A 155 0.65 -14.87 0.39
C LEU A 155 -0.75 -14.30 0.17
N TRP A 156 -0.86 -13.05 -0.29
CA TRP A 156 -2.16 -12.47 -0.67
C TRP A 156 -2.80 -13.17 -1.87
N THR A 157 -1.99 -13.60 -2.83
CA THR A 157 -2.47 -14.39 -3.98
C THR A 157 -3.06 -15.73 -3.51
N VAL A 158 -2.36 -16.44 -2.62
CA VAL A 158 -2.85 -17.70 -2.02
C VAL A 158 -4.14 -17.47 -1.23
N TYR A 159 -4.21 -16.39 -0.46
CA TYR A 159 -5.42 -16.03 0.28
C TYR A 159 -6.61 -15.77 -0.65
N GLY A 160 -6.42 -14.94 -1.67
CA GLY A 160 -7.46 -14.60 -2.66
C GLY A 160 -7.92 -15.82 -3.45
N ALA A 161 -7.00 -16.65 -3.93
CA ALA A 161 -7.35 -17.89 -4.64
C ALA A 161 -8.17 -18.88 -3.79
N GLY A 162 -8.00 -18.84 -2.46
CA GLY A 162 -8.76 -19.65 -1.52
C GLY A 162 -10.17 -19.14 -1.19
N HIS A 163 -10.52 -17.91 -1.62
CA HIS A 163 -11.76 -17.23 -1.25
C HIS A 163 -12.48 -16.60 -2.47
N GLY A 164 -12.24 -17.14 -3.67
CA GLY A 164 -12.81 -16.67 -4.93
C GLY A 164 -14.32 -16.53 -4.91
#